data_AF-A0A265NCF3-F1
#
_entry.id   AF-A0A265NCF3-F1
#
_cell.length_a   1.000
_cell.length_b   1.000
_cell.length_c   1.000
_cell.angle_alpha   90.00
_cell.angle_beta   90.00
_cell.angle_gamma   90.00
#
_symmetry.space_group_name_H-M   'P 1'
#
loop_
_entity.id
_entity.type
_entity.pdbx_description
1 polymer ?
#
loop_
_entity_poly.entity_id
_entity_poly.type
_entity_poly.pdbx_seq_one_letter_code
_entity_poly.pdbx_strand_id
1 'polypeptide(L)' 'MGKRIKKRDVDDQLLDAIFTLESEWKQIESLMEKSIELTMNGHNAEALAKAKYLFLLREARHRKLSAIRLN' A
#
# COMPACT_ATOMS: atom_id res chain seq x y z
N MET A 1 23.01 -0.13 -23.23
CA MET A 1 23.61 -0.55 -21.94
C MET A 1 22.49 -0.65 -20.91
N GLY A 2 22.23 -1.84 -20.35
CA GLY A 2 21.18 -2.01 -19.33
C GLY A 2 21.62 -1.42 -17.99
N LYS A 3 20.80 -0.53 -17.39
CA LYS A 3 21.05 -0.02 -16.03
C LYS A 3 20.94 -1.19 -15.06
N ARG A 4 22.01 -1.44 -14.29
CA ARG A 4 22.01 -2.48 -13.25
C ARG A 4 21.22 -1.94 -12.05
N ILE A 5 20.01 -2.49 -11.84
CA ILE A 5 19.14 -2.13 -10.71
C ILE A 5 19.87 -2.49 -9.41
N LYS A 6 19.99 -1.53 -8.50
CA LYS A 6 20.57 -1.73 -7.18
C LYS A 6 19.49 -2.14 -6.19
N LYS A 7 19.90 -2.85 -5.12
CA LYS A 7 19.00 -3.22 -4.02
C LYS A 7 18.23 -2.00 -3.48
N ARG A 8 18.94 -0.87 -3.30
CA ARG A 8 18.36 0.39 -2.83
C ARG A 8 17.23 0.89 -3.71
N ASP A 9 17.37 0.80 -5.04
CA ASP A 9 16.34 1.27 -5.97
C ASP A 9 15.03 0.48 -5.79
N VAL A 10 15.13 -0.81 -5.44
CA VAL A 10 13.97 -1.68 -5.17
C VAL A 10 13.39 -1.41 -3.79
N ASP A 11 14.24 -1.18 -2.79
CA ASP A 11 13.80 -0.84 -1.43
C ASP A 11 13.08 0.52 -1.40
N ASP A 12 13.56 1.51 -2.15
CA ASP A 12 12.92 2.82 -2.32
C ASP A 12 11.56 2.66 -3.03
N GLN A 13 11.49 1.88 -4.12
CA GLN A 13 10.21 1.57 -4.80
C GLN A 13 9.20 0.87 -3.91
N LEU A 14 9.66 -0.04 -3.03
CA LEU A 14 8.80 -0.72 -2.08
C LEU A 14 8.21 0.27 -1.06
N LEU A 15 9.02 1.20 -0.55
CA LEU A 15 8.56 2.23 0.37
C LEU A 15 7.54 3.15 -0.30
N ASP A 16 7.83 3.62 -1.52
CA ASP A 16 6.90 4.44 -2.30
C ASP A 16 5.55 3.72 -2.50
N ALA A 17 5.59 2.45 -2.90
CA ALA A 17 4.40 1.64 -3.11
C ALA A 17 3.59 1.44 -1.81
N ILE A 18 4.24 1.30 -0.65
CA ILE A 18 3.55 1.21 0.65
C ILE A 18 2.73 2.48 0.88
N PHE A 19 3.31 3.67 0.66
CA PHE A 19 2.62 4.94 0.88
C PHE A 19 1.48 5.15 -0.12
N THR A 20 1.68 4.78 -1.39
CA THR A 20 0.61 4.82 -2.39
C THR A 20 -0.56 3.95 -1.98
N LEU A 21 -0.32 2.69 -1.62
CA LEU A 21 -1.38 1.76 -1.25
C LEU A 21 -2.07 2.13 0.07
N GLU A 22 -1.35 2.73 1.02
CA GLU A 22 -1.95 3.28 2.24
C GLU A 22 -2.95 4.38 1.90
N SER A 23 -2.57 5.30 1.03
CA SER A 23 -3.43 6.39 0.57
C SER A 23 -4.66 5.86 -0.16
N GLU A 24 -4.48 4.92 -1.10
CA GLU A 24 -5.59 4.28 -1.83
C GLU A 24 -6.56 3.58 -0.89
N TRP A 25 -6.06 2.77 0.05
CA TRP A 25 -6.92 2.08 1.01
C TRP A 25 -7.71 3.08 1.86
N LYS A 26 -7.06 4.12 2.41
CA LYS A 26 -7.74 5.15 3.22
C LYS A 26 -8.77 5.95 2.44
N GLN A 27 -8.55 6.19 1.15
CA GLN A 27 -9.52 6.84 0.29
C GLN A 27 -10.76 5.97 0.08
N ILE A 28 -10.57 4.67 -0.18
CA ILE A 28 -11.68 3.72 -0.34
C ILE A 28 -12.44 3.56 0.98
N GLU A 29 -11.73 3.40 2.09
CA GLU A 29 -12.30 3.32 3.45
C GLU A 29 -13.17 4.56 3.75
N SER A 30 -12.66 5.77 3.51
CA SER A 30 -13.42 7.00 3.73
C SER A 30 -14.65 7.15 2.81
N LEU A 31 -14.58 6.63 1.58
CA LEU A 31 -15.72 6.61 0.67
C LEU A 31 -16.79 5.64 1.15
N MET A 32 -16.38 4.45 1.60
CA MET A 32 -17.29 3.43 2.14
C MET A 32 -18.00 3.94 3.41
N GLU A 33 -17.28 4.58 4.33
CA GLU A 33 -17.86 5.17 5.55
C GLU A 33 -18.97 6.21 5.28
N LYS A 34 -18.89 6.92 4.16
CA LYS A 34 -19.83 7.99 3.79
C LYS A 34 -20.96 7.52 2.86
N SER A 35 -20.91 6.27 2.41
CA SER A 35 -21.86 5.74 1.43
C SER A 35 -23.11 5.18 2.14
N ILE A 36 -24.28 5.60 1.67
CA ILE A 36 -25.59 5.14 2.19
C ILE A 36 -25.87 3.68 1.72
N GLU A 37 -25.31 3.28 0.59
CA GLU A 37 -25.47 1.94 0.01
C GLU A 37 -24.10 1.26 -0.13
N LEU A 38 -23.79 0.36 0.80
CA LEU A 38 -22.57 -0.43 0.80
C LEU A 38 -22.75 -1.63 -0.13
N THR A 39 -22.22 -1.55 -1.35
CA THR A 39 -22.27 -2.68 -2.29
C THR A 39 -21.23 -3.73 -1.90
N MET A 40 -21.52 -5.01 -2.18
CA MET A 40 -20.55 -6.11 -2.03
C MET A 40 -19.23 -5.84 -2.77
N ASN A 41 -19.31 -5.16 -3.91
CA ASN A 41 -18.12 -4.77 -4.69
C ASN A 41 -17.26 -3.74 -3.95
N GLY A 42 -17.89 -2.80 -3.23
CA GLY A 42 -17.17 -1.82 -2.40
C GLY A 42 -16.39 -2.50 -1.27
N HIS A 43 -17.03 -3.41 -0.53
CA HIS A 43 -16.36 -4.17 0.53
C HIS A 43 -15.19 -5.03 0.00
N ASN A 44 -15.38 -5.67 -1.15
CA ASN A 44 -14.33 -6.45 -1.79
C ASN A 44 -13.14 -5.57 -2.22
N ALA A 45 -13.42 -4.38 -2.76
CA ALA A 45 -12.38 -3.43 -3.17
C ALA A 45 -11.57 -2.91 -1.96
N GLU A 46 -12.26 -2.55 -0.87
CA GLU A 46 -11.63 -2.10 0.37
C GLU A 46 -10.75 -3.21 0.98
N ALA A 47 -11.28 -4.43 1.09
CA ALA A 47 -10.57 -5.58 1.60
C ALA A 47 -9.32 -5.91 0.77
N LEU A 48 -9.43 -5.82 -0.56
CA LEU A 48 -8.31 -6.03 -1.48
C LEU A 48 -7.23 -4.96 -1.32
N ALA A 49 -7.61 -3.67 -1.25
CA ALA A 49 -6.67 -2.58 -1.05
C ALA A 49 -5.90 -2.74 0.27
N LYS A 50 -6.61 -3.04 1.35
CA LYS A 50 -6.03 -3.32 2.67
C LYS A 50 -5.08 -4.51 2.64
N ALA A 51 -5.45 -5.60 1.96
CA ALA A 51 -4.61 -6.78 1.85
C ALA A 51 -3.28 -6.48 1.12
N LYS A 52 -3.31 -5.69 0.04
CA LYS A 52 -2.10 -5.26 -0.68
C LYS A 52 -1.19 -4.42 0.21
N TYR A 53 -1.75 -3.44 0.93
CA TYR A 53 -1.00 -2.62 1.88
C TYR A 53 -0.31 -3.45 2.96
N LEU A 54 -1.06 -4.35 3.62
CA LEU A 54 -0.52 -5.24 4.66
C LEU A 54 0.55 -6.20 4.13
N PHE A 55 0.40 -6.66 2.88
CA PHE A 55 1.40 -7.48 2.23
C PHE A 55 2.73 -6.73 2.07
N LEU A 56 2.71 -5.50 1.55
CA LEU A 56 3.96 -4.73 1.40
C LEU A 56 4.61 -4.35 2.73
N LEU A 57 3.83 -4.11 3.78
CA LEU A 57 4.38 -3.94 5.14
C LEU A 57 5.14 -5.17 5.64
N ARG A 58 4.64 -6.38 5.32
CA ARG A 58 5.35 -7.63 5.65
C ARG A 58 6.66 -7.73 4.85
N GLU A 59 6.63 -7.38 3.57
CA GLU A 59 7.84 -7.37 2.72
C GLU A 59 8.89 -6.36 3.22
N ALA A 60 8.47 -5.16 3.62
CA ALA A 60 9.37 -4.17 4.23
C ALA A 60 10.01 -4.71 5.52
N ARG A 61 9.23 -5.40 6.37
CA ARG A 61 9.75 -6.06 7.57
C ARG A 61 10.77 -7.14 7.23
N HIS A 62 10.49 -8.00 6.23
CA HIS A 62 11.44 -9.02 5.76
C HIS A 62 12.76 -8.41 5.27
N ARG A 63 12.69 -7.22 4.68
CA ARG A 63 13.85 -6.45 4.20
C ARG A 63 14.52 -5.59 5.26
N LYS A 64 13.99 -5.55 6.49
CA LYS A 64 14.43 -4.70 7.61
C LYS A 64 14.36 -3.20 7.30
N LEU A 65 13.36 -2.80 6.51
CA LEU A 65 13.08 -1.39 6.20
C LEU A 65 12.08 -0.82 7.21
N SER A 66 12.29 0.43 7.60
CA SER A 66 11.33 1.18 8.40
C SER A 66 10.37 1.93 7.47
N ALA A 67 9.11 1.51 7.42
CA ALA A 67 8.05 2.22 6.70
C ALA A 67 7.41 3.33 7.56
N ILE A 68 8.22 4.03 8.35
CA ILE A 68 7.77 5.16 9.16
C ILE A 68 7.86 6.42 8.31
N ARG A 69 6.74 7.12 8.16
CA ARG A 69 6.71 8.44 7.54
C ARG A 69 7.41 9.45 8.46
N LEU A 70 8.58 9.91 8.05
CA LEU A 70 9.19 11.12 8.61
C LEU A 70 8.55 12.31 7.89
N ASN A 71 7.76 13.10 8.61
CA ASN A 71 7.22 14.37 8.13
C ASN A 71 8.30 15.46 8.16
#